data_AF-A0A932LX40-F1
#
_entry.id   AF-A0A932LX40-F1
#
_cell.length_a   1.000
_cell.length_b   1.000
_cell.length_c   1.000
_cell.angle_alpha   90.00
_cell.angle_beta   90.00
_cell.angle_gamma   90.00
#
_symmetry.space_group_name_H-M   'P 1'
#
loop_
_entity.id
_entity.type
_entity.pdbx_description
1 polymer ?
#
loop_
_entity_poly.entity_id
_entity_poly.type
_entity_poly.pdbx_seq_one_letter_code
_entity_poly.pdbx_strand_id
1 'polypeptide(L)'
;MTRLADIVPGVLYSTSHVGSLPQPRELRLLRKRIREGDAGAREEYRVLGERFTKEWMSWQEKIGIDLPAGGEFLREDMAAYFGQYFGGTLLDFVPSYENRRYRPVEYAGKVASAPPFLRDAFQRAQSYASRPIKETITGPATLADWAVLRYPPYYRDRRLFRRDLARALREQIDALVGAGMKVLQVDEPALTTKRRSLDDDLVAIAETVAGLEDRLYLILQKWRGGGSAPSPSIRSTWRWRTGTTPCCR
;
A
#
# COMPACT_ATOMS: atom_id res chain seq x y z
N MET A 1 11.59 6.29 -18.61
CA MET A 1 10.60 5.68 -17.72
C MET A 1 10.76 4.16 -17.80
N THR A 2 10.79 3.46 -16.67
CA THR A 2 10.86 1.99 -16.63
C THR A 2 9.61 1.37 -17.25
N ARG A 3 9.77 0.42 -18.18
CA ARG A 3 8.63 -0.30 -18.77
C ARG A 3 8.52 -1.68 -18.15
N LEU A 4 7.30 -2.21 -18.07
CA LEU A 4 7.08 -3.57 -17.56
C LEU A 4 7.82 -4.63 -18.39
N ALA A 5 7.91 -4.44 -19.72
CA ALA A 5 8.65 -5.34 -20.62
C ALA A 5 10.16 -5.41 -20.31
N ASP A 6 10.73 -4.39 -19.65
CA ASP A 6 12.13 -4.39 -19.23
C ASP A 6 12.32 -5.20 -17.92
N ILE A 7 11.23 -5.43 -17.16
CA ILE A 7 11.22 -6.16 -15.88
C ILE A 7 10.78 -7.62 -16.10
N VAL A 8 9.81 -7.82 -16.98
CA VAL A 8 9.24 -9.12 -17.36
C VAL A 8 9.38 -9.27 -18.89
N PRO A 9 10.58 -9.63 -19.38
CA PRO A 9 10.83 -9.71 -20.82
C PRO A 9 10.18 -10.96 -21.44
N GLY A 10 9.86 -10.88 -22.74
CA GLY A 10 9.46 -12.04 -23.53
C GLY A 10 8.00 -12.49 -23.37
N VAL A 11 7.17 -11.71 -22.67
CA VAL A 11 5.72 -11.97 -22.55
C VAL A 11 4.90 -10.90 -23.25
N LEU A 12 3.92 -11.34 -24.06
CA LEU A 12 2.98 -10.42 -24.72
C LEU A 12 1.88 -9.97 -23.76
N TYR A 13 1.40 -10.88 -22.91
CA TYR A 13 0.38 -10.63 -21.89
C TYR A 13 0.90 -11.13 -20.54
N SER A 14 1.29 -10.21 -19.66
CA SER A 14 1.79 -10.55 -18.33
C SER A 14 0.66 -10.88 -17.36
N THR A 15 0.90 -11.83 -16.47
CA THR A 15 -0.02 -12.29 -15.42
C THR A 15 0.41 -11.81 -14.03
N SER A 16 -0.56 -11.38 -13.22
CA SER A 16 -0.37 -10.96 -11.82
C SER A 16 -1.71 -11.01 -11.09
N HIS A 17 -1.70 -10.97 -9.76
CA HIS A 17 -2.89 -10.79 -8.92
C HIS A 17 -2.80 -9.47 -8.14
N VAL A 18 -3.90 -8.97 -7.60
CA VAL A 18 -3.98 -7.59 -7.07
C VAL A 18 -3.36 -7.38 -5.69
N GLY A 19 -2.64 -8.35 -5.11
CA GLY A 19 -2.02 -8.23 -3.78
C GLY A 19 -2.42 -9.36 -2.84
N SER A 20 -3.37 -9.12 -1.94
CA SER A 20 -3.81 -10.09 -0.93
C SER A 20 -4.18 -11.46 -1.50
N LEU A 21 -3.78 -12.53 -0.79
CA LEU A 21 -4.19 -13.91 -1.05
C LEU A 21 -5.15 -14.40 0.05
N PRO A 22 -5.90 -15.51 -0.17
CA PRO A 22 -6.87 -16.00 0.80
C PRO A 22 -6.24 -16.21 2.18
N GLN A 23 -6.75 -15.51 3.20
CA GLN A 23 -6.18 -15.60 4.54
C GLN A 23 -6.58 -16.90 5.25
N PRO A 24 -5.60 -17.71 5.70
CA PRO A 24 -5.82 -18.92 6.48
C PRO A 24 -6.60 -18.67 7.77
N ARG A 25 -7.39 -19.66 8.21
CA ARG A 25 -8.21 -19.58 9.43
C ARG A 25 -7.33 -19.42 10.67
N GLU A 26 -6.18 -20.07 10.68
CA GLU A 26 -5.19 -20.09 11.76
C GLU A 26 -4.64 -18.68 12.02
N LEU A 27 -4.32 -17.92 10.97
CA LEU A 27 -3.89 -16.52 11.11
C LEU A 27 -4.99 -15.64 11.70
N ARG A 28 -6.26 -15.87 11.32
CA ARG A 28 -7.40 -15.14 11.90
C ARG A 28 -7.57 -15.44 13.39
N LEU A 29 -7.37 -16.68 13.81
CA LEU A 29 -7.42 -17.09 15.22
C LEU A 29 -6.27 -16.49 16.03
N LEU A 30 -5.05 -16.46 15.47
CA LEU A 30 -3.90 -15.84 16.13
C LEU A 30 -4.09 -14.33 16.32
N ARG A 31 -4.66 -13.62 15.34
CA ARG A 31 -5.02 -12.20 15.54
C ARG A 31 -6.03 -11.99 16.66
N LYS A 32 -6.99 -12.91 16.81
CA LYS A 32 -7.93 -12.89 17.94
C LYS A 32 -7.18 -13.02 19.27
N ARG A 33 -6.30 -14.03 19.40
CA ARG A 33 -5.47 -14.25 20.61
C ARG A 33 -4.57 -13.05 20.93
N ILE A 34 -3.95 -12.43 19.91
CA ILE A 34 -3.15 -11.20 20.08
C ILE A 34 -3.99 -10.07 20.69
N ARG A 35 -5.24 -9.89 20.23
CA ARG A 35 -6.15 -8.88 20.80
C ARG A 35 -6.58 -9.21 22.21
N GLU A 36 -6.63 -10.48 22.57
CA GLU A 36 -6.95 -10.98 23.92
C GLU A 36 -5.73 -10.94 24.87
N GLY A 37 -4.58 -10.44 24.41
CA GLY A 37 -3.39 -10.25 25.24
C GLY A 37 -2.50 -11.49 25.39
N ASP A 38 -2.68 -12.50 24.54
CA ASP A 38 -1.80 -13.68 24.52
C ASP A 38 -0.39 -13.30 24.04
N ALA A 39 0.58 -13.39 24.95
CA ALA A 39 1.97 -13.01 24.69
C ALA A 39 2.68 -13.91 23.65
N GLY A 40 2.29 -15.18 23.52
CA GLY A 40 2.88 -16.12 22.55
C GLY A 40 2.31 -15.96 21.14
N ALA A 41 1.06 -15.51 21.03
CA ALA A 41 0.34 -15.47 19.76
C ALA A 41 0.97 -14.54 18.71
N ARG A 42 1.72 -13.50 19.11
CA ARG A 42 2.35 -12.57 18.16
C ARG A 42 3.50 -13.22 17.38
N GLU A 43 4.34 -13.99 18.05
CA GLU A 43 5.43 -14.70 17.37
C GLU A 43 4.90 -15.86 16.54
N GLU A 44 3.91 -16.60 17.06
CA GLU A 44 3.19 -17.61 16.27
C GLU A 44 2.58 -17.01 14.99
N TYR A 45 1.97 -15.82 15.08
CA TYR A 45 1.39 -15.12 13.92
C TYR A 45 2.45 -14.76 12.89
N ARG A 46 3.61 -14.25 13.34
CA ARG A 46 4.73 -13.89 12.47
C ARG A 46 5.27 -15.12 11.73
N VAL A 47 5.61 -16.17 12.47
CA VAL A 47 6.15 -17.42 11.91
C VAL A 47 5.17 -18.06 10.93
N LEU A 48 3.89 -18.12 11.30
CA LEU A 48 2.88 -18.72 10.45
C LEU A 48 2.62 -17.89 9.19
N GLY A 49 2.59 -16.56 9.31
CA GLY A 49 2.42 -15.67 8.17
C GLY A 49 3.59 -15.77 7.18
N GLU A 50 4.82 -15.83 7.68
CA GLU A 50 6.02 -16.06 6.86
C GLU A 50 6.00 -17.42 6.16
N ARG A 51 5.54 -18.47 6.84
CA ARG A 51 5.34 -19.79 6.24
C ARG A 51 4.37 -19.72 5.06
N PHE A 52 3.22 -19.07 5.22
CA PHE A 52 2.25 -18.91 4.15
C PHE A 52 2.77 -18.03 3.01
N THR A 53 3.51 -16.96 3.29
CA THR A 53 4.19 -16.16 2.26
C THR A 53 5.10 -17.06 1.42
N LYS A 54 5.94 -17.89 2.06
CA LYS A 54 6.83 -18.82 1.35
C LYS A 54 6.06 -19.82 0.50
N GLU A 55 5.05 -20.48 1.06
CA GLU A 55 4.24 -21.47 0.35
C GLU A 55 3.58 -20.89 -0.90
N TRP A 56 2.96 -19.70 -0.77
CA TRP A 56 2.28 -19.04 -1.89
C TRP A 56 3.24 -18.43 -2.90
N MET A 57 4.40 -17.91 -2.49
CA MET A 57 5.42 -17.45 -3.43
C MET A 57 5.95 -18.61 -4.28
N SER A 58 6.29 -19.74 -3.66
CA SER A 58 6.72 -20.94 -4.38
C SER A 58 5.62 -21.48 -5.30
N TRP A 59 4.35 -21.40 -4.89
CA TRP A 59 3.23 -21.83 -5.72
C TRP A 59 3.05 -20.93 -6.94
N GLN A 60 3.09 -19.60 -6.76
CA GLN A 60 3.02 -18.63 -7.86
C GLN A 60 4.14 -18.85 -8.89
N GLU A 61 5.36 -19.10 -8.42
CA GLU A 61 6.51 -19.44 -9.28
C GLU A 61 6.23 -20.71 -10.09
N LYS A 62 5.71 -21.76 -9.43
CA LYS A 62 5.39 -23.05 -10.06
C LYS A 62 4.31 -22.94 -11.14
N ILE A 63 3.29 -22.10 -10.92
CA ILE A 63 2.21 -21.91 -11.90
C ILE A 63 2.53 -20.87 -12.98
N GLY A 64 3.69 -20.20 -12.87
CA GLY A 64 4.17 -19.26 -13.87
C GLY A 64 3.51 -17.88 -13.82
N ILE A 65 3.16 -17.35 -12.64
CA ILE A 65 2.78 -15.93 -12.51
C ILE A 65 3.99 -15.05 -12.86
N ASP A 66 3.81 -14.16 -13.84
CA ASP A 66 4.89 -13.32 -14.36
C ASP A 66 5.38 -12.27 -13.36
N LEU A 67 4.44 -11.71 -12.59
CA LEU A 67 4.70 -10.71 -11.57
C LEU A 67 3.99 -11.10 -10.26
N PRO A 68 4.62 -11.97 -9.44
CA PRO A 68 4.03 -12.46 -8.19
C PRO A 68 4.04 -11.40 -7.08
N ALA A 69 3.25 -11.61 -6.03
CA ALA A 69 3.25 -10.77 -4.82
C ALA A 69 3.14 -11.59 -3.53
N GLY A 70 3.59 -11.02 -2.42
CA GLY A 70 3.75 -11.73 -1.13
C GLY A 70 2.46 -12.12 -0.40
N GLY A 71 1.28 -11.74 -0.92
CA GLY A 71 -0.02 -12.19 -0.40
C GLY A 71 -0.54 -11.49 0.87
N GLU A 72 0.26 -10.60 1.48
CA GLU A 72 -0.17 -9.70 2.57
C GLU A 72 -0.68 -10.41 3.85
N PHE A 73 -0.19 -11.62 4.15
CA PHE A 73 -0.66 -12.43 5.28
C PHE A 73 -0.48 -11.78 6.66
N LEU A 74 0.53 -10.92 6.81
CA LEU A 74 0.85 -10.19 8.04
C LEU A 74 0.10 -8.85 8.16
N ARG A 75 -0.79 -8.53 7.21
CA ARG A 75 -1.64 -7.34 7.25
C ARG A 75 -3.05 -7.74 7.67
N GLU A 76 -3.54 -7.17 8.76
CA GLU A 76 -4.93 -7.35 9.18
C GLU A 76 -5.88 -6.51 8.32
N ASP A 77 -5.52 -5.24 8.13
CA ASP A 77 -6.28 -4.26 7.38
C ASP A 77 -5.30 -3.29 6.71
N MET A 78 -5.63 -2.88 5.48
CA MET A 78 -4.73 -2.11 4.62
C MET A 78 -4.43 -0.70 5.16
N ALA A 79 -5.34 -0.07 5.90
CA ALA A 79 -5.10 1.24 6.51
C ALA A 79 -4.52 1.10 7.92
N ALA A 80 -5.03 0.16 8.70
CA ALA A 80 -4.56 -0.13 10.05
C ALA A 80 -3.07 -0.47 10.08
N TYR A 81 -2.62 -1.35 9.18
CA TYR A 81 -1.24 -1.82 9.12
C TYR A 81 -0.26 -0.67 9.00
N PHE A 82 -0.44 0.22 8.01
CA PHE A 82 0.43 1.38 7.81
C PHE A 82 0.23 2.44 8.91
N GLY A 83 -1.02 2.66 9.30
CA GLY A 83 -1.36 3.71 10.25
C GLY A 83 -0.69 3.55 11.61
N GLN A 84 -0.54 2.32 12.09
CA GLN A 84 0.16 2.02 13.35
C GLN A 84 1.66 2.37 13.28
N TYR A 85 2.31 2.20 12.14
CA TYR A 85 3.72 2.61 11.97
C TYR A 85 3.89 4.12 11.90
N PHE A 86 2.88 4.83 11.39
CA PHE A 86 2.93 6.27 11.19
C PHE A 86 2.41 7.09 12.38
N GLY A 87 2.36 6.51 13.58
CA GLY A 87 1.97 7.19 14.82
C GLY A 87 0.46 7.21 15.07
N GLY A 88 -0.32 6.48 14.27
CA GLY A 88 -1.74 6.29 14.48
C GLY A 88 -2.03 5.23 15.56
N THR A 89 -3.12 5.43 16.28
CA THR A 89 -3.65 4.48 17.28
C THR A 89 -4.88 3.79 16.73
N LEU A 90 -4.97 2.47 16.88
CA LEU A 90 -6.16 1.73 16.46
C LEU A 90 -7.30 1.95 17.45
N LEU A 91 -8.45 2.37 16.94
CA LEU A 91 -9.69 2.40 17.70
C LEU A 91 -10.36 1.01 17.75
N ASP A 92 -11.47 0.94 18.48
CA ASP A 92 -12.33 -0.23 18.49
C ASP A 92 -12.99 -0.47 17.12
N PHE A 93 -13.45 -1.70 16.92
CA PHE A 93 -14.17 -2.07 15.71
C PHE A 93 -15.45 -1.25 15.57
N VAL A 94 -15.60 -0.54 14.44
CA VAL A 94 -16.84 0.14 14.08
C VAL A 94 -17.54 -0.62 12.95
N PRO A 95 -18.88 -0.59 12.88
CA PRO A 95 -19.63 -1.16 11.76
C PRO A 95 -19.19 -0.57 10.42
N SER A 96 -19.20 -1.41 9.40
CA SER A 96 -19.01 -1.04 7.99
C SER A 96 -20.25 -1.48 7.20
N TYR A 97 -20.06 -1.89 5.95
CA TYR A 97 -21.11 -2.48 5.12
C TYR A 97 -21.42 -3.93 5.54
N GLU A 98 -22.71 -4.28 5.55
CA GLU A 98 -23.23 -5.58 6.02
C GLU A 98 -22.71 -5.95 7.42
N ASN A 99 -22.30 -7.20 7.62
CA ASN A 99 -21.77 -7.72 8.88
C ASN A 99 -20.26 -7.47 9.05
N ARG A 100 -19.68 -6.57 8.24
CA ARG A 100 -18.24 -6.24 8.33
C ARG A 100 -18.02 -5.14 9.36
N ARG A 101 -16.87 -5.22 10.01
CA ARG A 101 -16.36 -4.19 10.91
C ARG A 101 -14.92 -3.90 10.54
N TYR A 102 -14.48 -2.66 10.75
CA TYR A 102 -13.09 -2.25 10.56
C TYR A 102 -12.64 -1.45 11.77
N ARG A 103 -11.32 -1.28 11.91
CA ARG A 103 -10.72 -0.49 13.00
C ARG A 103 -10.17 0.81 12.42
N PRO A 104 -10.83 1.95 12.68
CA PRO A 104 -10.29 3.23 12.25
C PRO A 104 -8.92 3.49 12.90
N VAL A 105 -8.06 4.18 12.16
CA VAL A 105 -6.78 4.66 12.69
C VAL A 105 -6.95 6.11 13.11
N GLU A 106 -6.72 6.37 14.39
CA GLU A 106 -6.79 7.72 14.93
C GLU A 106 -5.40 8.35 15.05
N TYR A 107 -5.28 9.60 14.60
CA TYR A 107 -4.08 10.41 14.77
C TYR A 107 -4.35 11.55 15.76
N ALA A 108 -3.62 11.52 16.87
CA ALA A 108 -3.63 12.58 17.88
C ALA A 108 -2.47 13.59 17.72
N GLY A 109 -1.52 13.30 16.81
CA GLY A 109 -0.35 14.12 16.51
C GLY A 109 -0.02 14.13 15.02
N LYS A 110 1.18 14.62 14.68
CA LYS A 110 1.72 14.57 13.31
C LYS A 110 2.00 13.13 12.89
N VAL A 111 1.97 12.88 11.58
CA VAL A 111 2.48 11.63 10.97
C VAL A 111 3.94 11.44 11.43
N ALA A 112 4.22 10.28 12.01
CA ALA A 112 5.55 9.93 12.48
C ALA A 112 6.37 9.27 11.36
N SER A 113 7.69 9.50 11.37
CA SER A 113 8.61 8.64 10.62
C SER A 113 8.64 7.25 11.25
N ALA A 114 8.88 6.24 10.42
CA ALA A 114 8.91 4.85 10.81
C ALA A 114 10.21 4.20 10.32
N PRO A 115 10.76 3.20 11.02
CA PRO A 115 11.81 2.35 10.45
C PRO A 115 11.32 1.70 9.14
N PRO A 116 12.21 1.21 8.26
CA PRO A 116 11.85 0.61 6.98
C PRO A 116 11.14 -0.75 7.15
N PHE A 117 9.91 -0.75 7.65
CA PHE A 117 9.19 -1.94 8.12
C PHE A 117 8.73 -2.85 6.98
N LEU A 118 8.64 -2.34 5.75
CA LEU A 118 8.31 -3.14 4.56
C LEU A 118 9.52 -3.89 4.00
N ARG A 119 10.72 -3.35 4.20
CA ARG A 119 11.93 -3.79 3.49
C ARG A 119 12.24 -5.26 3.74
N ASP A 120 12.30 -5.66 5.00
CA ASP A 120 12.77 -7.00 5.35
C ASP A 120 11.74 -8.06 4.92
N ALA A 121 10.44 -7.74 4.97
CA ALA A 121 9.37 -8.61 4.49
C ALA A 121 9.42 -8.76 2.97
N PHE A 122 9.63 -7.66 2.23
CA PHE A 122 9.82 -7.66 0.78
C PHE A 122 11.03 -8.53 0.38
N GLN A 123 12.19 -8.33 1.01
CA GLN A 123 13.40 -9.11 0.70
C GLN A 123 13.20 -10.60 0.95
N ARG A 124 12.53 -10.97 2.04
CA ARG A 124 12.17 -12.38 2.31
C ARG A 124 11.27 -12.94 1.21
N ALA A 125 10.20 -12.24 0.83
CA ALA A 125 9.31 -12.68 -0.24
C ALA A 125 10.03 -12.80 -1.59
N GLN A 126 10.88 -11.81 -1.93
CA GLN A 126 11.67 -11.82 -3.16
C GLN A 126 12.65 -12.99 -3.21
N SER A 127 13.18 -13.43 -2.05
CA SER A 127 14.10 -14.59 -1.99
C SER A 127 13.43 -15.93 -2.35
N TYR A 128 12.10 -15.98 -2.40
CA TYR A 128 11.32 -17.17 -2.77
C TYR A 128 10.90 -17.19 -4.25
N ALA A 129 11.25 -16.16 -5.02
CA ALA A 129 10.95 -16.07 -6.45
C ALA A 129 12.22 -15.79 -7.26
N SER A 130 12.33 -16.38 -8.44
CA SER A 130 13.43 -16.08 -9.37
C SER A 130 13.19 -14.77 -10.13
N ARG A 131 11.91 -14.41 -10.29
CA ARG A 131 11.44 -13.21 -10.97
C ARG A 131 11.27 -12.03 -10.00
N PRO A 132 11.36 -10.78 -10.48
CA PRO A 132 10.98 -9.61 -9.69
C PRO A 132 9.55 -9.75 -9.16
N ILE A 133 9.35 -9.44 -7.87
CA ILE A 133 8.02 -9.41 -7.26
C ILE A 133 7.45 -7.99 -7.24
N LYS A 134 6.14 -7.90 -7.08
CA LYS A 134 5.42 -6.66 -6.83
C LYS A 134 5.15 -6.48 -5.34
N GLU A 135 5.40 -5.27 -4.84
CA GLU A 135 4.97 -4.86 -3.50
C GLU A 135 3.71 -3.99 -3.60
N THR A 136 2.75 -4.22 -2.70
CA THR A 136 1.51 -3.44 -2.59
C THR A 136 1.58 -2.53 -1.38
N ILE A 137 1.18 -1.26 -1.54
CA ILE A 137 1.03 -0.32 -0.42
C ILE A 137 -0.32 0.37 -0.49
N THR A 138 -0.86 0.76 0.66
CA THR A 138 -2.02 1.64 0.69
C THR A 138 -1.57 3.07 0.42
N GLY A 139 -2.18 3.71 -0.56
CA GLY A 139 -1.81 5.06 -0.96
C GLY A 139 -2.22 6.14 0.03
N PRO A 140 -1.59 7.32 -0.05
CA PRO A 140 -1.77 8.41 0.90
C PRO A 140 -3.21 8.93 0.94
N ALA A 141 -3.96 8.90 -0.17
CA ALA A 141 -5.32 9.40 -0.18
C ALA A 141 -6.27 8.50 0.61
N THR A 142 -6.13 7.18 0.48
CA THR A 142 -6.90 6.19 1.24
C THR A 142 -6.52 6.20 2.72
N LEU A 143 -5.23 6.23 3.05
CA LEU A 143 -4.78 6.40 4.44
C LEU A 143 -5.36 7.67 5.06
N ALA A 144 -5.33 8.79 4.31
CA ALA A 144 -5.86 10.06 4.77
C ALA A 144 -7.38 10.02 4.96
N ASP A 145 -8.14 9.43 4.03
CA ASP A 145 -9.61 9.44 4.04
C ASP A 145 -10.21 8.48 5.06
N TRP A 146 -9.50 7.40 5.42
CA TRP A 146 -9.95 6.41 6.40
C TRP A 146 -9.44 6.66 7.83
N ALA A 147 -8.57 7.66 8.01
CA ALA A 147 -8.13 8.11 9.32
C ALA A 147 -9.16 8.97 10.06
N VAL A 148 -9.11 8.91 11.38
CA VAL A 148 -9.78 9.83 12.31
C VAL A 148 -8.73 10.82 12.84
N LEU A 149 -9.00 12.12 12.76
CA LEU A 149 -8.11 13.15 13.31
C LEU A 149 -8.71 13.65 14.63
N ARG A 150 -8.11 13.25 15.77
CA ARG A 150 -8.60 13.64 17.09
C ARG A 150 -8.26 15.09 17.43
N TYR A 151 -7.09 15.55 16.99
CA TYR A 151 -6.60 16.88 17.29
C TYR A 151 -6.43 17.70 15.99
N PRO A 152 -7.47 18.43 15.55
CA PRO A 152 -7.42 19.24 14.34
C PRO A 152 -6.36 20.35 14.31
N PRO A 153 -5.75 20.87 15.40
CA PRO A 153 -4.76 21.94 15.23
C PRO A 153 -3.46 21.50 14.54
N TYR A 154 -3.13 20.19 14.48
CA TYR A 154 -1.98 19.72 13.69
C TYR A 154 -2.29 19.64 12.19
N TYR A 155 -3.54 19.29 11.84
CA TYR A 155 -4.01 19.13 10.48
C TYR A 155 -5.35 19.83 10.29
N ARG A 156 -5.30 21.16 10.21
CA ARG A 156 -6.46 21.99 9.85
C ARG A 156 -6.90 21.79 8.41
N ASP A 157 -6.01 21.25 7.58
CA ASP A 157 -6.25 20.90 6.19
C ASP A 157 -5.87 19.42 5.97
N ARG A 158 -6.84 18.61 5.55
CA ARG A 158 -6.63 17.18 5.26
C ARG A 158 -5.66 16.96 4.09
N ARG A 159 -5.45 17.97 3.24
CA ARG A 159 -4.40 17.95 2.20
C ARG A 159 -3.01 17.88 2.81
N LEU A 160 -2.74 18.65 3.87
CA LEU A 160 -1.45 18.62 4.56
C LEU A 160 -1.21 17.24 5.19
N PHE A 161 -2.24 16.68 5.83
CA PHE A 161 -2.16 15.32 6.37
C PHE A 161 -1.85 14.28 5.29
N ARG A 162 -2.51 14.39 4.13
CA ARG A 162 -2.29 13.50 2.99
C ARG A 162 -0.87 13.59 2.44
N ARG A 163 -0.30 14.81 2.36
CA ARG A 163 1.10 15.01 1.93
C ARG A 163 2.11 14.50 2.96
N ASP A 164 1.82 14.62 4.25
CA ASP A 164 2.66 14.05 5.31
C ASP A 164 2.69 12.51 5.23
N LEU A 165 1.53 11.88 5.00
CA LEU A 165 1.46 10.44 4.73
C LEU A 165 2.24 10.07 3.45
N ALA A 166 2.16 10.89 2.39
CA ALA A 166 2.92 10.66 1.18
C ALA A 166 4.44 10.68 1.42
N ARG A 167 4.92 11.60 2.27
CA ARG A 167 6.33 11.66 2.68
C ARG A 167 6.75 10.45 3.50
N ALA A 168 5.92 10.01 4.46
CA ALA A 168 6.21 8.82 5.26
C ALA A 168 6.22 7.54 4.41
N LEU A 169 5.30 7.41 3.45
CA LEU A 169 5.31 6.33 2.46
C LEU A 169 6.53 6.38 1.55
N ARG A 170 6.95 7.59 1.13
CA ARG A 170 8.13 7.79 0.30
C ARG A 170 9.40 7.20 0.96
N GLU A 171 9.60 7.41 2.26
CA GLU A 171 10.71 6.82 3.00
C GLU A 171 10.71 5.27 2.90
N GLN A 172 9.53 4.65 2.98
CA GLN A 172 9.39 3.20 2.84
C GLN A 172 9.66 2.73 1.40
N ILE A 173 9.17 3.48 0.41
CA ILE A 173 9.39 3.19 -1.02
C ILE A 173 10.87 3.30 -1.36
N ASP A 174 11.58 4.33 -0.88
CA ASP A 174 13.03 4.46 -1.10
C ASP A 174 13.79 3.28 -0.49
N ALA A 175 13.40 2.81 0.71
CA ALA A 175 13.98 1.62 1.32
C ALA A 175 13.72 0.34 0.51
N LEU A 176 12.52 0.18 -0.05
CA LEU A 176 12.15 -0.95 -0.91
C LEU A 176 12.92 -0.93 -2.23
N VAL A 177 13.00 0.24 -2.88
CA VAL A 177 13.79 0.42 -4.11
C VAL A 177 15.28 0.18 -3.84
N GLY A 178 15.80 0.65 -2.70
CA GLY A 178 17.16 0.34 -2.25
C GLY A 178 17.40 -1.16 -2.01
N ALA A 179 16.35 -1.91 -1.67
CA ALA A 179 16.38 -3.37 -1.55
C ALA A 179 16.11 -4.11 -2.87
N GLY A 180 16.01 -3.39 -4.00
CA GLY A 180 15.88 -3.97 -5.34
C GLY A 180 14.45 -4.10 -5.86
N MET A 181 13.45 -3.52 -5.19
CA MET A 181 12.07 -3.47 -5.69
C MET A 181 12.01 -2.73 -7.03
N LYS A 182 11.35 -3.35 -8.02
CA LYS A 182 11.16 -2.80 -9.37
C LYS A 182 9.70 -2.49 -9.71
N VAL A 183 8.75 -3.10 -9.00
CA VAL A 183 7.32 -2.89 -9.25
C VAL A 183 6.60 -2.54 -7.97
N LEU A 184 5.99 -1.36 -7.95
CA LEU A 184 5.20 -0.85 -6.85
C LEU A 184 3.74 -0.76 -7.29
N GLN A 185 2.84 -1.28 -6.47
CA GLN A 185 1.41 -1.03 -6.59
C GLN A 185 0.94 -0.15 -5.44
N VAL A 186 0.31 0.98 -5.79
CA VAL A 186 -0.33 1.89 -4.87
C VAL A 186 -1.84 1.67 -4.94
N ASP A 187 -2.40 1.19 -3.83
CA ASP A 187 -3.82 0.89 -3.69
C ASP A 187 -4.57 2.11 -3.16
N GLU A 188 -5.48 2.60 -3.97
CA GLU A 188 -6.25 3.81 -3.69
C GLU A 188 -7.77 3.60 -3.88
N PRO A 189 -8.40 2.69 -3.10
CA PRO A 189 -9.83 2.45 -3.17
C PRO A 189 -10.66 3.69 -2.78
N ALA A 190 -10.14 4.59 -1.94
CA ALA A 190 -10.89 5.77 -1.50
C ALA A 190 -11.20 6.76 -2.64
N LEU A 191 -10.44 6.76 -3.75
CA LEU A 191 -10.60 7.70 -4.87
C LEU A 191 -11.97 7.66 -5.52
N THR A 192 -12.69 6.55 -5.39
CA THR A 192 -14.01 6.36 -6.00
C THR A 192 -15.15 6.38 -4.98
N THR A 193 -14.85 6.49 -3.68
CA THR A 193 -15.85 6.44 -2.61
C THR A 193 -16.63 7.75 -2.44
N LYS A 194 -16.08 8.87 -2.91
CA LYS A 194 -16.67 10.21 -2.78
C LYS A 194 -16.59 10.94 -4.12
N ARG A 195 -17.63 11.69 -4.46
CA ARG A 195 -17.62 12.58 -5.63
C ARG A 195 -16.87 13.87 -5.26
N ARG A 196 -15.63 14.02 -5.72
CA ARG A 196 -14.77 15.20 -5.48
C ARG A 196 -13.72 15.35 -6.58
N SER A 197 -13.02 16.49 -6.62
CA SER A 197 -11.78 16.58 -7.40
C SER A 197 -10.73 15.63 -6.81
N LEU A 198 -9.94 15.03 -7.70
CA LEU A 198 -8.85 14.13 -7.36
C LEU A 198 -7.48 14.81 -7.40
N ASP A 199 -7.41 16.12 -7.70
CA ASP A 199 -6.14 16.80 -7.93
C ASP A 199 -5.19 16.67 -6.74
N ASP A 200 -5.68 16.95 -5.52
CA ASP A 200 -4.89 16.79 -4.29
C ASP A 200 -4.50 15.34 -3.99
N ASP A 201 -5.33 14.38 -4.41
CA ASP A 201 -5.03 12.96 -4.21
C ASP A 201 -3.91 12.52 -5.16
N LEU A 202 -4.02 12.89 -6.43
CA LEU A 202 -3.05 12.56 -7.46
C LEU A 202 -1.70 13.24 -7.20
N VAL A 203 -1.70 14.47 -6.69
CA VAL A 203 -0.46 15.14 -6.23
C VAL A 203 0.18 14.34 -5.11
N ALA A 204 -0.56 13.96 -4.06
CA ALA A 204 0.01 13.19 -2.97
C ALA A 204 0.51 11.81 -3.42
N ILE A 205 -0.20 11.12 -4.31
CA ILE A 205 0.25 9.86 -4.90
C ILE A 205 1.55 10.07 -5.69
N ALA A 206 1.63 11.11 -6.52
CA ALA A 206 2.84 11.42 -7.29
C ALA A 206 4.04 11.73 -6.38
N GLU A 207 3.84 12.40 -5.26
CA GLU A 207 4.91 12.67 -4.27
C GLU A 207 5.53 11.39 -3.69
N THR A 208 4.75 10.30 -3.57
CA THR A 208 5.28 9.02 -3.07
C THR A 208 6.35 8.41 -3.98
N VAL A 209 6.36 8.78 -5.27
CA VAL A 209 7.22 8.16 -6.30
C VAL A 209 8.05 9.15 -7.11
N ALA A 210 7.98 10.45 -6.81
CA ALA A 210 8.66 11.49 -7.56
C ALA A 210 10.18 11.25 -7.66
N GLY A 211 10.76 11.26 -8.87
CA GLY A 211 12.17 10.95 -9.09
C GLY A 211 12.51 9.45 -9.11
N LEU A 212 11.51 8.57 -9.08
CA LEU A 212 11.67 7.12 -9.23
C LEU A 212 11.16 6.61 -10.60
N GLU A 213 10.81 7.50 -11.53
CA GLU A 213 10.16 7.19 -12.81
C GLU A 213 11.00 6.27 -13.72
N ASP A 214 12.32 6.29 -13.55
CA ASP A 214 13.29 5.43 -14.25
C ASP A 214 13.77 4.23 -13.41
N ARG A 215 13.25 4.08 -12.19
CA ARG A 215 13.64 3.02 -11.25
C ARG A 215 12.54 2.00 -10.98
N LEU A 216 11.28 2.39 -11.11
CA LEU A 216 10.13 1.52 -10.83
C LEU A 216 9.06 1.59 -11.91
N TYR A 217 8.34 0.48 -12.06
CA TYR A 217 7.06 0.44 -12.74
C TYR A 217 5.94 0.62 -11.71
N LEU A 218 5.13 1.66 -11.88
CA LEU A 218 4.02 2.00 -10.97
C LEU A 218 2.70 1.42 -11.47
N ILE A 219 2.00 0.72 -10.59
CA ILE A 219 0.62 0.30 -10.77
C ILE A 219 -0.25 1.11 -9.81
N LEU A 220 -1.23 1.85 -10.35
CA LEU A 220 -2.26 2.50 -9.53
C LEU A 220 -3.51 1.62 -9.54
N GLN A 221 -3.80 0.98 -8.41
CA GLN A 221 -4.97 0.12 -8.25
C GLN A 221 -6.10 0.91 -7.59
N LYS A 222 -7.27 0.92 -8.24
CA LYS A 222 -8.48 1.57 -7.71
C LYS A 222 -9.67 0.62 -7.79
N TRP A 223 -10.59 0.73 -6.86
CA TRP A 223 -11.83 -0.05 -6.89
C TRP A 223 -12.95 0.76 -7.53
N ARG A 224 -13.80 0.12 -8.32
CA ARG A 224 -14.99 0.78 -8.87
C ARG A 224 -16.10 -0.24 -9.04
N GLY A 225 -17.24 -0.01 -8.39
CA GLY A 225 -18.49 -0.69 -8.74
C GLY A 225 -18.98 -0.19 -10.10
N GLY A 226 -19.52 -1.06 -10.94
CA GLY A 226 -20.01 -0.70 -12.28
C GLY A 226 -21.07 0.41 -12.20
N GLY A 227 -20.80 1.59 -12.80
CA GLY A 227 -21.82 2.64 -12.92
C GLY A 227 -21.36 4.05 -13.31
N SER A 228 -20.22 4.56 -12.82
CA SER A 228 -19.90 6.01 -12.95
C SER A 228 -18.73 6.32 -13.88
N ALA A 229 -18.94 6.87 -15.09
CA ALA A 229 -17.89 7.12 -16.09
C ALA A 229 -16.56 7.62 -15.48
N PRO A 230 -15.37 7.19 -15.98
CA PRO A 230 -14.08 7.61 -15.45
C PRO A 230 -14.04 9.13 -15.28
N SER A 231 -13.62 9.60 -14.10
CA SER A 231 -13.28 11.01 -13.90
C SER A 231 -12.36 11.45 -15.05
N PRO A 232 -12.64 12.57 -15.74
CA PRO A 232 -11.80 13.10 -16.80
C PRO A 232 -10.32 13.20 -16.38
N SER A 233 -10.05 13.44 -15.08
CA SER A 233 -8.70 13.54 -14.52
C SER A 233 -7.83 12.28 -14.66
N ILE A 234 -8.41 11.09 -14.88
CA ILE A 234 -7.64 9.85 -15.05
C ILE A 234 -7.45 9.49 -16.53
N ARG A 235 -8.22 10.09 -17.46
CA ARG A 235 -8.18 9.75 -18.89
C ARG A 235 -7.09 10.45 -19.69
N SER A 236 -6.46 11.51 -19.17
CA SER A 236 -5.32 12.11 -19.84
C SER A 236 -4.08 11.24 -19.61
N THR A 237 -3.42 10.85 -20.69
CA THR A 237 -2.03 10.40 -20.69
C THR A 237 -1.20 11.36 -19.83
N TRP A 238 -0.87 10.93 -18.61
CA TRP A 238 -0.03 11.69 -17.69
C TRP A 238 1.39 11.69 -18.25
N ARG A 239 1.72 12.70 -19.08
CA ARG A 239 3.11 13.11 -19.27
C ARG A 239 3.52 13.79 -17.97
N TRP A 240 4.43 13.17 -17.24
CA TRP A 240 5.16 13.80 -16.14
C TRP A 240 5.71 15.14 -16.63
N ARG A 241 5.04 16.25 -16.29
CA ARG A 241 5.64 17.58 -16.41
C ARG A 241 6.40 17.80 -15.12
N THR A 242 7.70 17.51 -15.15
CA THR A 242 8.63 18.02 -14.16
C THR A 242 8.55 19.55 -14.22
N GLY A 243 7.87 20.14 -13.24
CA GLY A 243 7.81 21.59 -13.11
C GLY A 243 9.17 22.12 -12.72
N THR A 244 9.99 22.52 -13.69
CA THR A 244 11.00 23.53 -13.45
C THR A 244 10.27 24.87 -13.37
N THR A 245 9.83 25.24 -12.16
CA THR A 245 9.46 26.62 -11.88
C THR A 245 10.75 27.45 -11.94
N PRO A 246 10.88 28.47 -12.82
CA PRO A 246 12.00 29.39 -12.75
C PRO A 246 11.85 30.19 -11.45
N CYS A 247 12.94 30.24 -10.70
CA CYS A 247 13.08 31.11 -9.54
C CYS A 247 12.79 32.58 -9.92
N CYS A 248 12.25 33.31 -8.95
CA CYS A 248 11.89 34.72 -8.96
C CYS A 248 12.72 35.62 -9.90
N ARG A 249 12.02 36.51 -10.61
CA ARG A 249 12.55 37.84 -10.96
C ARG A 249 12.04 38.84 -9.96
#